data_AF-A0AAU9TK97-F1
#
_entry.id   AF-A0AAU9TK97-F1
#
_cell.length_a   1.000
_cell.length_b   1.000
_cell.length_c   1.000
_cell.angle_alpha   90.00
_cell.angle_beta   90.00
_cell.angle_gamma   90.00
#
_symmetry.space_group_name_H-M   'P 1'
#
loop_
_entity.id
_entity.type
_entity.pdbx_description
1 polymer ?
#
loop_
_entity_poly.entity_id
_entity_poly.type
_entity_poly.pdbx_seq_one_letter_code
_entity_poly.pdbx_strand_id
1 'polypeptide(L)'
;MVISQYDEQESFHYNKRHLGKTKTLRENDRSLFLPPGSYLDGRALGPKELARQMSEIIGNKTSYYDFFRWRNYYVYKETSSKEDICKLCEMLNDEEKMSQTSVWNDFRTWWNGARYDYNCN
;
A
#
# COMPACT_ATOMS: atom_id res chain seq x y z
N MET A 1 -6.96 -3.70 -8.01
CA MET A 1 -5.77 -4.31 -8.64
C MET A 1 -4.55 -3.52 -8.19
N VAL A 2 -3.63 -4.15 -7.46
CA VAL A 2 -2.37 -3.51 -7.01
C VAL A 2 -1.23 -3.97 -7.93
N ILE A 3 -0.36 -3.05 -8.34
CA ILE A 3 0.86 -3.37 -9.08
C ILE A 3 2.01 -3.38 -8.09
N SER A 4 2.49 -4.57 -7.74
CA SER A 4 3.38 -4.71 -6.59
C SER A 4 4.85 -4.35 -6.85
N GLN A 5 5.17 -3.72 -7.98
CA GLN A 5 6.51 -3.19 -8.26
C GLN A 5 6.86 -1.92 -7.47
N TYR A 6 5.86 -1.23 -6.92
CA TYR A 6 6.01 0.11 -6.35
C TYR A 6 5.49 0.26 -4.92
N ASP A 7 4.99 -0.81 -4.32
CA ASP A 7 4.27 -0.74 -3.06
C ASP A 7 5.03 -1.47 -1.95
N GLU A 8 6.10 -0.82 -1.47
CA GLU A 8 6.76 -1.18 -0.21
C GLU A 8 6.06 -0.54 1.01
N GLN A 9 5.05 0.32 0.79
CA GLN A 9 4.48 1.18 1.83
C GLN A 9 3.14 0.69 2.38
N GLU A 10 2.30 -0.03 1.60
CA GLU A 10 1.11 -0.68 2.16
C GLU A 10 1.45 -2.02 2.85
N SER A 11 2.06 -1.90 4.02
CA SER A 11 2.25 -3.02 4.93
C SER A 11 0.91 -3.44 5.54
N PHE A 12 0.24 -4.42 4.91
CA PHE A 12 -0.89 -5.13 5.50
C PHE A 12 -0.47 -5.64 6.88
N HIS A 13 -1.13 -5.18 7.95
CA HIS A 13 -0.89 -5.65 9.31
C HIS A 13 -1.33 -7.13 9.42
N TYR A 14 -0.41 -8.05 9.11
CA TYR A 14 -0.62 -9.48 9.12
C TYR A 14 -0.54 -10.04 10.56
N ASN A 15 -1.58 -10.73 11.01
CA ASN A 15 -1.59 -11.42 12.30
C ASN A 15 -0.72 -12.69 12.18
N LYS A 16 0.50 -12.63 12.72
CA LYS A 16 1.54 -13.70 12.70
C LYS A 16 1.16 -15.01 13.43
N ARG A 17 -0.12 -15.29 13.70
CA ARG A 17 -0.52 -16.45 14.52
C ARG A 17 -0.61 -17.80 13.80
N HIS A 18 -0.43 -17.86 12.47
CA HIS A 18 -0.64 -19.10 11.71
C HIS A 18 0.56 -19.67 10.94
N LEU A 19 1.76 -19.10 11.04
CA LEU A 19 2.94 -19.69 10.38
C LEU A 19 3.72 -20.58 11.35
N GLY A 20 3.21 -21.79 11.51
CA GLY A 20 4.01 -22.92 11.99
C GLY A 20 5.04 -23.31 10.94
N LYS A 21 6.31 -23.28 11.35
CA LYS A 21 7.50 -23.91 10.73
C LYS A 21 8.09 -23.23 9.49
N THR A 22 9.19 -22.52 9.76
CA THR A 22 10.38 -22.26 8.92
C THR A 22 10.27 -22.66 7.44
N LYS A 23 9.75 -21.74 6.63
CA LYS A 23 10.05 -21.66 5.20
C LYS A 23 11.20 -20.67 5.06
N THR A 24 12.32 -21.07 4.45
CA THR A 24 13.44 -20.18 4.15
C THR A 24 12.89 -18.97 3.39
N LEU A 25 12.85 -17.81 4.05
CA LEU A 25 12.23 -16.60 3.53
C LEU A 25 13.13 -16.06 2.41
N ARG A 26 12.65 -16.12 1.16
CA ARG A 26 13.21 -15.26 0.12
C ARG A 26 12.68 -13.85 0.40
N GLU A 27 13.60 -12.91 0.59
CA GLU A 27 13.37 -11.53 1.02
C GLU A 27 12.41 -10.73 0.12
N ASN A 28 12.04 -11.26 -1.05
CA ASN A 28 11.19 -10.62 -2.06
C ASN A 28 9.90 -11.39 -2.40
N ASP A 29 9.47 -12.34 -1.55
CA ASP A 29 8.24 -13.10 -1.81
C ASP A 29 7.00 -12.28 -1.43
N ARG A 30 6.37 -11.69 -2.45
CA ARG A 30 5.13 -10.88 -2.32
C ARG A 30 3.95 -11.66 -1.75
N SER A 31 3.95 -12.99 -1.85
CA SER A 31 2.90 -13.84 -1.27
C SER A 31 2.86 -13.79 0.26
N LEU A 32 3.92 -13.26 0.90
CA LEU A 32 3.98 -13.05 2.34
C LEU A 32 3.11 -11.89 2.82
N PHE A 33 2.90 -10.88 1.97
CA PHE A 33 2.26 -9.62 2.35
C PHE A 33 0.98 -9.34 1.56
N LEU A 34 0.89 -9.83 0.32
CA LEU A 34 -0.26 -9.62 -0.55
C LEU A 34 -1.08 -10.91 -0.69
N PRO A 35 -2.41 -10.84 -0.53
CA PRO A 35 -3.29 -11.98 -0.79
C PRO A 35 -3.09 -12.53 -2.21
N PRO A 36 -3.09 -13.86 -2.41
CA PRO A 36 -3.05 -14.44 -3.74
C PRO A 36 -4.16 -13.89 -4.65
N GLY A 37 -3.82 -13.57 -5.90
CA GLY A 37 -4.76 -13.02 -6.88
C GLY A 37 -5.12 -11.54 -6.69
N SER A 38 -4.58 -10.84 -5.69
CA SER A 38 -4.84 -9.41 -5.47
C SER A 38 -3.94 -8.45 -6.26
N TYR A 39 -2.89 -8.98 -6.91
CA TYR A 39 -1.87 -8.19 -7.59
C TYR A 39 -1.36 -8.83 -8.87
N LEU A 40 -0.77 -8.00 -9.74
CA LEU A 40 0.04 -8.44 -10.86
C LEU A 40 1.53 -8.27 -10.54
N ASP A 41 2.33 -9.32 -10.74
CA ASP A 41 3.78 -9.22 -10.55
C ASP A 41 4.44 -8.58 -11.78
N GLY A 42 4.59 -7.26 -11.74
CA GLY A 42 5.21 -6.55 -12.85
C GLY A 42 6.69 -6.89 -13.07
N ARG A 43 7.42 -7.41 -12.07
CA ARG A 43 8.82 -7.85 -12.25
C ARG A 43 8.88 -9.10 -13.12
N ALA A 44 7.91 -10.00 -12.96
CA ALA A 44 7.80 -11.23 -13.74
C ALA A 44 7.24 -10.98 -15.16
N LEU A 45 6.27 -10.08 -15.29
CA LEU A 45 5.57 -9.85 -16.56
C LEU A 45 6.32 -8.91 -17.51
N GLY A 46 7.05 -7.93 -16.97
CA GLY A 46 7.63 -6.85 -17.76
C GLY A 46 6.57 -5.87 -18.33
N PRO A 47 6.99 -4.71 -18.88
CA PRO A 47 6.07 -3.59 -19.12
C PRO A 47 4.94 -3.86 -20.12
N LYS A 48 5.27 -4.51 -21.26
CA LYS A 48 4.32 -4.74 -22.35
C LYS A 48 3.20 -5.69 -21.93
N GLU A 49 3.56 -6.82 -21.32
CA GLU A 49 2.60 -7.82 -20.90
C GLU A 49 1.79 -7.35 -19.69
N LEU A 50 2.42 -6.63 -18.76
CA LEU A 50 1.72 -5.98 -17.66
C LEU A 50 0.63 -5.03 -18.17
N ALA A 51 0.96 -4.15 -19.11
CA ALA A 51 -0.01 -3.20 -19.70
C ALA A 51 -1.16 -3.91 -20.42
N ARG A 52 -0.87 -4.99 -21.17
CA ARG A 52 -1.88 -5.80 -21.84
C ARG A 52 -2.87 -6.40 -20.82
N GLN A 53 -2.36 -7.06 -19.78
CA GLN A 53 -3.21 -7.67 -18.75
C GLN A 53 -4.02 -6.62 -17.99
N MET A 54 -3.41 -5.49 -17.63
CA MET A 54 -4.14 -4.38 -16.99
C MET A 54 -5.33 -3.91 -17.84
N SER A 55 -5.11 -3.73 -19.16
CA SER A 55 -6.16 -3.32 -20.08
C SER A 55 -7.30 -4.34 -20.16
N GLU A 56 -6.98 -5.64 -20.22
CA GLU A 56 -7.97 -6.71 -20.28
C GLU A 56 -8.79 -6.81 -18.98
N ILE A 57 -8.12 -6.73 -17.84
CA ILE A 57 -8.75 -6.80 -16.52
C ILE A 57 -9.68 -5.60 -16.32
N ILE A 58 -9.25 -4.38 -16.66
CA ILE A 58 -10.08 -3.18 -16.53
C ILE A 58 -11.29 -3.23 -17.49
N GLY A 59 -11.13 -3.83 -18.67
CA GLY A 59 -12.21 -4.02 -19.64
C GLY A 59 -13.25 -5.07 -19.24
N ASN A 60 -12.93 -5.96 -18.29
CA ASN A 60 -13.82 -7.01 -17.82
C ASN A 60 -14.15 -6.84 -16.33
N LYS A 61 -15.38 -6.39 -16.04
CA LYS A 61 -15.84 -6.16 -14.66
C LYS A 61 -15.64 -7.35 -13.73
N THR A 62 -15.93 -8.57 -14.19
CA THR A 62 -15.78 -9.77 -13.36
C THR A 62 -14.31 -9.99 -13.02
N SER A 63 -13.43 -9.96 -14.01
CA SER A 63 -11.99 -10.08 -13.79
C SER A 63 -11.45 -8.97 -12.90
N TYR A 64 -11.93 -7.74 -13.06
CA TYR A 64 -11.55 -6.62 -12.18
C TYR A 64 -11.95 -6.87 -10.73
N TYR A 65 -13.18 -7.30 -10.47
CA TYR A 65 -13.67 -7.56 -9.11
C TYR A 65 -12.98 -8.75 -8.45
N ASP A 66 -12.49 -9.72 -9.24
CA ASP A 66 -11.76 -10.86 -8.71
C ASP A 66 -10.49 -10.45 -7.95
N PHE A 67 -9.83 -9.35 -8.35
CA PHE A 67 -8.68 -8.78 -7.64
C PHE A 67 -9.01 -8.22 -6.25
N PHE A 68 -10.30 -8.08 -5.90
CA PHE A 68 -10.75 -7.55 -4.62
C PHE A 68 -11.42 -8.62 -3.75
N ARG A 69 -11.48 -9.90 -4.19
CA ARG A 69 -12.07 -11.01 -3.42
C ARG A 69 -11.46 -11.19 -2.04
N TRP A 70 -10.19 -10.83 -1.87
CA TRP A 70 -9.52 -10.87 -0.57
C TRP A 70 -10.28 -10.06 0.49
N ARG A 71 -10.98 -8.98 0.14
CA ARG A 71 -11.79 -8.20 1.11
C ARG A 71 -12.86 -9.01 1.84
N ASN A 72 -13.26 -10.17 1.30
CA ASN A 72 -14.19 -11.08 1.98
C ASN A 72 -13.54 -11.87 3.12
N TYR A 73 -12.21 -11.95 3.16
CA TYR A 73 -11.44 -12.79 4.08
C TYR A 73 -10.55 -11.98 5.03
N TYR A 74 -10.26 -10.72 4.70
CA TYR A 74 -9.47 -9.82 5.54
C TYR A 74 -10.34 -8.69 6.07
N VAL A 75 -10.38 -8.55 7.38
CA VAL A 75 -11.06 -7.45 8.07
C VAL A 75 -9.99 -6.47 8.53
N TYR A 76 -10.11 -5.20 8.12
CA TYR A 76 -9.32 -4.13 8.70
C TYR A 76 -9.73 -3.96 10.15
N LYS A 77 -8.76 -4.05 11.05
CA LYS A 77 -8.96 -3.56 12.40
C LYS A 77 -8.91 -2.04 12.30
N GLU A 78 -9.96 -1.33 12.68
CA GLU A 78 -9.91 0.12 12.84
C GLU A 78 -8.75 0.44 13.79
N THR A 79 -7.71 1.08 13.24
CA THR A 79 -6.53 1.52 14.00
C THR A 79 -6.71 2.95 14.49
N SER A 80 -7.47 3.76 13.74
CA SER A 80 -7.90 5.09 14.16
C SER A 80 -9.09 4.98 15.09
N SER A 81 -9.01 5.64 16.23
CA SER A 81 -10.20 5.89 17.04
C SER A 81 -11.15 6.81 16.27
N LYS A 82 -12.46 6.75 16.55
CA LYS A 82 -13.42 7.76 16.04
C LYS A 82 -12.95 9.20 16.33
N GLU A 83 -12.24 9.38 17.44
CA GLU A 83 -11.65 10.64 17.85
C GLU A 83 -10.60 11.16 16.86
N ASP A 84 -9.76 10.29 16.28
CA ASP A 84 -8.74 10.68 15.30
C ASP A 84 -9.38 11.19 14.00
N ILE A 85 -10.46 10.55 13.56
CA ILE A 85 -11.22 10.98 12.36
C ILE A 85 -11.87 12.34 12.63
N CYS A 86 -12.47 12.54 13.81
CA CYS A 86 -13.06 13.83 14.18
C CYS A 86 -12.02 14.94 14.24
N LYS A 87 -10.83 14.69 14.80
CA LYS A 87 -9.72 15.66 14.83
C LYS A 87 -9.25 16.04 13.43
N LEU A 88 -9.16 15.06 12.52
CA LEU A 88 -8.86 15.35 11.12
C LEU A 88 -9.93 16.25 10.49
N CYS A 89 -11.21 15.93 10.70
CA CYS A 89 -12.32 16.76 10.22
C CYS A 89 -12.25 18.18 10.79
N GLU A 90 -11.95 18.34 12.07
CA GLU A 90 -11.77 19.65 12.71
C GLU A 90 -10.64 20.44 12.04
N MET A 91 -9.48 19.82 11.81
CA MET A 91 -8.36 20.47 11.13
C MET A 91 -8.66 20.86 9.68
N LEU A 92 -9.42 20.03 8.95
CA LEU A 92 -9.80 20.31 7.56
C LEU A 92 -10.86 21.41 7.42
N ASN A 93 -11.63 21.67 8.48
CA ASN A 93 -12.65 22.74 8.52
C ASN A 93 -12.16 23.98 9.28
N ASP A 94 -10.90 24.01 9.68
CA ASP A 94 -10.25 25.15 10.29
C ASP A 94 -9.69 26.03 9.18
N GLU A 95 -10.36 27.16 8.91
CA GLU A 95 -9.99 28.08 7.81
C GLU A 95 -8.56 28.63 7.98
N GLU A 96 -8.13 28.87 9.22
CA GLU A 96 -6.77 29.35 9.49
C GLU A 96 -5.74 28.31 9.07
N LYS A 97 -5.92 27.05 9.50
CA LYS A 97 -5.02 25.95 9.10
C LYS A 97 -5.03 25.69 7.60
N MET A 98 -6.20 25.72 6.98
CA MET A 98 -6.34 25.47 5.54
C MET A 98 -5.80 26.61 4.67
N SER A 99 -5.69 27.82 5.22
CA SER A 99 -5.06 28.95 4.53
C SER A 99 -3.52 28.88 4.51
N GLN A 100 -2.91 28.06 5.38
CA GLN A 100 -1.46 27.92 5.46
C GLN A 100 -0.93 27.01 4.34
N THR A 101 0.10 27.47 3.64
CA THR A 101 0.83 26.65 2.64
C THR A 101 2.18 26.25 3.19
N SER A 102 2.48 24.96 3.19
CA SER A 102 3.81 24.43 3.52
C SER A 102 4.56 24.04 2.26
N VAL A 103 5.80 24.52 2.10
CA VAL A 103 6.69 24.17 0.98
C VAL A 103 7.97 23.56 1.55
N TRP A 104 8.27 22.33 1.14
CA TRP A 104 9.47 21.59 1.55
C TRP A 104 10.37 21.39 0.33
N ASN A 105 11.50 22.11 0.31
CA ASN A 105 12.45 22.04 -0.82
C ASN A 105 13.13 20.68 -0.93
N ASP A 106 13.34 20.01 0.20
CA ASP A 106 13.86 18.66 0.26
C ASP A 106 12.80 17.74 0.87
N PHE A 107 11.96 17.21 -0.02
CA PHE A 107 10.89 16.29 0.35
C PHE A 107 11.43 15.03 1.04
N ARG A 108 12.60 14.53 0.63
CA ARG A 108 13.13 13.26 1.15
C ARG A 108 13.63 13.43 2.56
N THR A 109 14.32 14.53 2.84
CA THR A 109 14.76 14.87 4.20
C THR A 109 13.57 15.19 5.11
N TRP A 110 12.55 15.88 4.60
CA TRP A 110 11.32 16.13 5.37
C TRP A 110 10.58 14.84 5.74
N TRP A 111 10.35 13.94 4.76
CA TRP A 111 9.56 12.73 4.96
C TRP A 111 10.27 11.66 5.80
N ASN A 112 11.58 11.49 5.58
CA ASN A 112 12.37 10.46 6.26
C ASN A 112 13.09 10.97 7.52
N GLY A 113 13.03 12.29 7.77
CA GLY A 113 13.71 12.96 8.87
C GLY A 113 15.24 13.00 8.74
N ALA A 114 15.91 13.46 9.80
CA ALA A 114 17.37 13.64 9.84
C ALA A 114 18.20 12.35 9.64
N ARG A 115 17.56 11.17 9.61
CA ARG A 115 18.25 9.89 9.35
C ARG A 115 18.42 9.57 7.87
N TYR A 116 17.77 10.33 6.98
CA TYR A 116 17.88 10.13 5.53
C TYR A 116 19.34 10.24 5.04
N ASP A 117 20.06 11.28 5.50
CA ASP A 117 21.43 11.57 5.07
C ASP A 117 22.44 10.47 5.40
N TYR A 118 22.14 9.63 6.41
CA TYR A 118 23.05 8.57 6.87
C TYR A 118 22.76 7.21 6.23
N ASN A 119 21.51 6.97 5.80
CA ASN A 119 21.07 5.64 5.36
C ASN A 119 20.98 5.49 3.83
N CYS A 120 20.99 6.61 3.10
CA CYS A 120 20.73 6.63 1.65
C CYS A 120 21.85 7.29 0.83
N ASN A 121 22.99 7.61 1.44
CA ASN A 121 24.23 8.02 0.76
C ASN A 121 25.12 6.82 0.47
#